data_AF-A0A3S0XG04-F1
#
_entry.id   AF-A0A3S0XG04-F1
#
_cell.length_a   1.000
_cell.length_b   1.000
_cell.length_c   1.000
_cell.angle_alpha   90.00
_cell.angle_beta   90.00
_cell.angle_gamma   90.00
#
_symmetry.space_group_name_H-M   'P 1'
#
loop_
_entity.id
_entity.type
_entity.pdbx_description
1 polymer ?
#
loop_
_entity_poly.entity_id
_entity_poly.type
_entity_poly.pdbx_seq_one_letter_code
_entity_poly.pdbx_strand_id
1 'polypeptide(L)'
;MSAIQLIQRPVFRAPTKGRDYLTARAAANAEAGAMLARKYPTERAAYENGMCYDPGYHWSGDERLVRVHARLSKRIMARFRAAAAIDAQRRET
;
A
#
# COMPACT_ATOMS: atom_id res chain seq x y z
N MET A 1 -4.70 29.31 27.08
CA MET A 1 -5.46 28.08 26.80
C MET A 1 -5.32 27.77 25.32
N SER A 2 -4.93 26.56 24.92
CA SER A 2 -4.90 26.19 23.49
C SER A 2 -6.30 25.79 23.02
N ALA A 3 -6.68 26.22 21.81
CA ALA A 3 -7.94 25.86 21.17
C ALA A 3 -7.71 24.79 20.10
N ILE A 4 -8.71 23.92 19.89
CA ILE A 4 -8.71 22.95 18.79
C ILE A 4 -8.87 23.66 17.44
N GLN A 5 -8.21 23.15 16.39
CA GLN A 5 -8.27 23.71 15.04
C GLN A 5 -8.66 22.65 14.02
N LEU A 6 -9.58 23.00 13.12
CA LEU A 6 -9.94 22.18 11.96
C LEU A 6 -8.88 22.37 10.86
N ILE A 7 -8.23 21.28 10.44
CA ILE A 7 -7.23 21.30 9.36
C ILE A 7 -7.63 20.28 8.29
N GLN A 8 -7.76 20.74 7.05
CA GLN A 8 -7.95 19.84 5.91
C GLN A 8 -6.61 19.25 5.47
N ARG A 9 -6.56 17.94 5.25
CA ARG A 9 -5.37 17.24 4.76
C ARG A 9 -5.74 16.35 3.57
N PRO A 10 -4.86 16.23 2.57
CA PRO A 10 -5.08 15.29 1.48
C PRO A 10 -5.07 13.85 2.02
N VAL A 11 -6.02 13.06 1.54
CA VAL A 11 -6.14 11.64 1.84
C VAL A 11 -5.94 10.86 0.53
N PHE A 12 -5.20 9.76 0.61
CA PHE A 12 -4.80 8.94 -0.53
C PHE A 12 -5.45 7.56 -0.43
N ARG A 13 -6.34 7.26 -1.38
CA ARG A 13 -7.06 5.97 -1.47
C ARG A 13 -6.17 4.90 -2.10
N ALA A 14 -6.06 3.73 -1.47
CA ALA A 14 -5.54 2.51 -2.08
C ALA A 14 -6.71 1.61 -2.48
N PRO A 15 -7.12 1.55 -3.78
CA PRO A 15 -8.36 0.93 -4.20
C PRO A 15 -8.38 -0.59 -3.99
N THR A 16 -7.30 -1.31 -4.31
CA THR A 16 -7.23 -2.77 -4.11
C THR A 16 -7.18 -3.12 -2.62
N LYS A 17 -6.53 -2.29 -1.80
CA LYS A 17 -6.52 -2.49 -0.34
C LYS A 17 -7.85 -2.11 0.33
N GLY A 18 -8.62 -1.22 -0.29
CA GLY A 18 -9.87 -0.69 0.24
C GLY A 18 -9.69 0.26 1.43
N ARG A 19 -8.50 0.88 1.58
CA ARG A 19 -8.18 1.76 2.73
C ARG A 19 -7.61 3.11 2.29
N ASP A 20 -7.74 4.06 3.20
CA ASP A 20 -7.31 5.44 3.03
C ASP A 20 -6.05 5.71 3.85
N TYR A 21 -5.16 6.52 3.30
CA TYR A 21 -3.85 6.79 3.89
C TYR A 21 -3.59 8.30 3.92
N LEU A 22 -2.88 8.76 4.95
CA LEU A 22 -2.49 10.16 5.08
C LEU A 22 -1.28 10.54 4.22
N THR A 23 -0.63 9.56 3.59
CA THR A 23 0.50 9.81 2.69
C THR A 23 0.40 8.98 1.42
N ALA A 24 0.79 9.57 0.29
CA ALA A 24 0.82 8.88 -1.01
C ALA A 24 1.75 7.66 -1.01
N ARG A 25 2.87 7.72 -0.28
CA ARG A 25 3.82 6.60 -0.16
C ARG A 25 3.20 5.41 0.57
N ALA A 26 2.47 5.66 1.66
CA ALA A 26 1.78 4.60 2.39
C ALA A 26 0.68 3.96 1.53
N ALA A 27 -0.09 4.78 0.80
CA ALA A 27 -1.09 4.28 -0.14
C ALA A 27 -0.45 3.40 -1.23
N ALA A 28 0.62 3.85 -1.87
CA ALA A 28 1.33 3.09 -2.91
C ALA A 28 1.89 1.75 -2.40
N ASN A 29 2.48 1.73 -1.20
CA ASN A 29 3.00 0.51 -0.58
C ASN A 29 1.89 -0.49 -0.24
N ALA A 30 0.79 0.01 0.32
CA ALA A 30 -0.37 -0.82 0.67
C ALA A 30 -1.08 -1.37 -0.57
N GLU A 31 -1.20 -0.56 -1.62
CA GLU A 31 -1.77 -0.95 -2.89
C GLU A 31 -0.92 -2.04 -3.56
N ALA A 32 0.40 -1.84 -3.65
CA ALA A 32 1.32 -2.85 -4.17
C ALA A 32 1.24 -4.16 -3.39
N GLY A 33 1.16 -4.08 -2.05
CA GLY A 33 0.99 -5.25 -1.18
C GLY A 33 -0.35 -5.96 -1.41
N ALA A 34 -1.44 -5.23 -1.58
CA ALA A 34 -2.76 -5.80 -1.87
C ALA A 34 -2.81 -6.47 -3.25
N MET A 35 -2.19 -5.87 -4.26
CA MET A 35 -2.06 -6.47 -5.60
C MET A 35 -1.24 -7.76 -5.57
N LEU A 36 -0.16 -7.80 -4.79
CA LEU A 36 0.62 -9.02 -4.59
C LEU A 36 -0.14 -10.09 -3.82
N ALA A 37 -0.79 -9.74 -2.70
CA ALA A 37 -1.58 -10.67 -1.92
C ALA A 37 -2.75 -11.26 -2.72
N ARG A 38 -3.31 -10.52 -3.69
CA ARG A 38 -4.33 -11.05 -4.60
C ARG A 38 -3.78 -12.12 -5.55
N LYS A 39 -2.51 -12.00 -5.96
CA LYS A 39 -1.84 -12.94 -6.89
C LYS A 39 -1.16 -14.10 -6.16
N TYR A 40 -0.63 -13.82 -4.97
CA TYR A 40 0.09 -14.73 -4.09
C TYR A 40 -0.61 -14.69 -2.72
N PRO A 41 -1.71 -15.43 -2.54
CA PRO A 41 -2.49 -15.42 -1.32
C PRO A 41 -1.64 -15.82 -0.11
N THR A 42 -1.86 -15.14 1.00
CA THR A 42 -1.24 -15.49 2.28
C THR A 42 -1.89 -16.75 2.83
N GLU A 43 -1.08 -17.73 3.19
CA GLU A 43 -1.53 -18.91 3.91
C GLU A 43 -1.47 -18.64 5.42
N ARG A 44 -2.35 -19.29 6.17
CA ARG A 44 -2.36 -19.16 7.62
C ARG A 44 -1.36 -20.14 8.22
N ALA A 45 -0.71 -19.73 9.29
CA ALA A 45 0.08 -20.64 10.10
C ALA A 45 -0.80 -21.77 10.65
N ALA A 46 -0.29 -22.99 10.61
CA ALA A 46 -0.89 -24.17 11.20
C ALA A 46 -0.18 -24.51 12.52
N TYR A 47 -1.01 -24.81 13.52
CA TYR A 47 -0.58 -25.08 14.89
C TYR A 47 -1.09 -26.45 15.32
N GLU A 48 -0.28 -27.19 16.05
CA GLU A 48 -0.62 -28.45 16.68
C GLU A 48 -0.18 -28.40 18.14
N ASN A 49 -1.08 -28.68 19.08
CA ASN A 49 -0.83 -28.59 20.53
C ASN A 49 -0.23 -27.24 20.99
N GLY A 50 -0.62 -26.14 20.35
CA GLY A 50 -0.10 -24.79 20.62
C GLY A 50 1.27 -24.49 20.01
N MET A 51 1.89 -25.47 19.33
CA MET A 51 3.16 -25.30 18.63
C MET A 51 2.92 -25.06 17.14
N CYS A 52 3.52 -24.01 16.60
CA CYS A 52 3.49 -23.74 15.16
C CYS A 52 4.39 -24.76 14.46
N TYR A 53 3.82 -25.65 13.65
CA TYR A 53 4.59 -26.60 12.84
C TYR A 53 4.72 -26.16 11.38
N ASP A 54 3.78 -25.32 10.91
CA ASP A 54 3.86 -24.68 9.60
C ASP A 54 3.53 -23.19 9.75
N PRO A 55 4.49 -22.28 9.53
CA PRO A 55 4.24 -20.84 9.62
C PRO A 55 3.36 -20.29 8.50
N GLY A 56 3.09 -21.09 7.45
CA GLY A 56 2.39 -20.67 6.26
C GLY A 56 3.22 -19.76 5.34
N TYR A 57 2.71 -19.55 4.15
CA TYR A 57 3.30 -18.67 3.15
C TYR A 57 2.83 -17.21 3.24
N HIS A 58 3.78 -16.28 3.12
CA HIS A 58 3.51 -14.88 2.79
C HIS A 58 4.53 -14.38 1.77
N TRP A 59 4.10 -13.58 0.79
CA TRP A 59 4.98 -13.09 -0.29
C TRP A 59 6.22 -12.33 0.21
N SER A 60 6.20 -11.78 1.42
CA SER A 60 7.36 -11.09 2.01
C SER A 60 8.49 -12.04 2.41
N GLY A 61 8.23 -13.35 2.48
CA GLY A 61 9.27 -14.36 2.70
C GLY A 61 10.07 -14.68 1.43
N ASP A 62 9.60 -14.29 0.25
CA ASP A 62 10.29 -14.47 -1.03
C ASP A 62 10.96 -13.15 -1.48
N GLU A 63 12.29 -13.12 -1.49
CA GLU A 63 13.08 -11.94 -1.86
C GLU A 63 12.74 -11.42 -3.26
N ARG A 64 12.43 -12.33 -4.21
CA ARG A 64 12.04 -11.95 -5.56
C ARG A 64 10.73 -11.16 -5.54
N LEU A 65 9.77 -11.58 -4.72
CA LEU A 65 8.49 -10.89 -4.58
C LEU A 65 8.61 -9.58 -3.80
N VAL A 66 9.53 -9.48 -2.84
CA VAL A 66 9.88 -8.21 -2.19
C VAL A 66 10.43 -7.20 -3.21
N ARG A 67 11.29 -7.62 -4.14
CA ARG A 67 11.77 -6.75 -5.23
C ARG A 67 10.64 -6.35 -6.18
N VAL A 68 9.70 -7.26 -6.46
CA VAL A 68 8.50 -6.95 -7.25
C VAL A 68 7.62 -5.93 -6.53
N HIS A 69 7.40 -6.07 -5.22
CA HIS A 69 6.67 -5.12 -4.39
C HIS A 69 7.27 -3.71 -4.49
N ALA A 70 8.58 -3.61 -4.26
CA ALA A 70 9.29 -2.33 -4.30
C ALA A 70 9.16 -1.66 -5.68
N ARG A 71 9.30 -2.44 -6.77
CA ARG A 71 9.14 -1.94 -8.14
C ARG A 71 7.71 -1.50 -8.42
N LEU A 72 6.72 -2.26 -7.98
CA LEU A 72 5.30 -1.95 -8.16
C LEU A 72 4.92 -0.67 -7.41
N SER A 73 5.32 -0.55 -6.15
CA SER A 73 5.13 0.66 -5.34
C SER A 73 5.73 1.90 -6.01
N LYS A 74 6.98 1.80 -6.52
CA LYS A 74 7.62 2.87 -7.29
C LYS A 74 6.81 3.28 -8.54
N ARG A 75 6.29 2.30 -9.29
CA ARG A 75 5.46 2.56 -10.49
C ARG A 75 4.14 3.24 -10.15
N ILE A 76 3.45 2.79 -9.09
CA ILE A 76 2.21 3.40 -8.60
C ILE A 76 2.47 4.86 -8.20
N MET A 77 3.53 5.10 -7.44
CA MET A 77 3.89 6.46 -7.01
C MET A 77 4.28 7.37 -8.19
N ALA A 78 5.01 6.84 -9.18
CA ALA A 78 5.36 7.60 -10.38
C ALA A 78 4.10 8.00 -11.18
N ARG A 79 3.15 7.07 -11.36
CA ARG A 79 1.87 7.35 -12.03
C ARG A 79 1.05 8.38 -11.26
N PHE A 80 1.00 8.28 -9.93
CA PHE A 80 0.32 9.26 -9.10
C PHE A 80 0.93 10.66 -9.27
N ARG A 81 2.26 10.79 -9.24
CA ARG A 81 2.95 12.07 -9.44
C ARG A 81 2.68 12.67 -10.82
N ALA A 82 2.71 11.84 -11.87
CA ALA A 82 2.41 12.29 -13.22
C ALA A 82 0.97 12.80 -13.33
N ALA A 83 -0.01 12.09 -12.74
CA ALA A 83 -1.39 12.53 -12.70
C ALA A 83 -1.56 13.84 -11.92
N ALA A 84 -0.92 13.97 -10.76
CA ALA A 84 -0.96 15.19 -9.96
C ALA A 84 -0.37 16.41 -10.70
N ALA A 85 0.68 16.21 -11.50
CA ALA A 85 1.26 17.28 -12.33
C ALA A 85 0.30 17.75 -13.43
N ILE A 86 -0.38 16.81 -14.10
CA ILE A 86 -1.40 17.12 -15.11
C ILE A 86 -2.57 17.88 -14.48
N ASP A 87 -3.03 17.44 -13.31
CA ASP A 87 -4.13 18.10 -12.61
C ASP A 87 -3.76 19.51 -12.12
N ALA A 88 -2.49 19.74 -11.77
CA ALA A 88 -2.01 21.09 -11.44
C ALA A 88 -2.05 22.01 -12.66
N GLN A 89 -1.56 21.56 -13.82
CA GLN A 89 -1.58 22.32 -15.06
C GLN A 89 -3.00 22.72 -15.50
N ARG A 90 -3.97 21.80 -15.35
CA ARG A 90 -5.38 22.06 -15.70
C ARG A 90 -6.07 23.11 -14.84
N ARG A 91 -5.55 23.38 -13.63
CA ARG A 91 -6.14 24.38 -12.72
C ARG A 91 -5.64 25.80 -13.03
N GLU A 92 -4.60 25.92 -13.83
CA GLU A 92 -3.95 27.19 -14.19
C GLU A 92 -4.45 27.75 -15.53
N THR A 93 -5.16 26.94 -16.32
CA THR A 93 -5.80 27.31 -17.60
C THR A 93 -7.28 27.57 -17.44
#